data_AF-A0A1C5LV15-F1
#
_entry.id   AF-A0A1C5LV15-F1
#
_cell.length_a   1.000
_cell.length_b   1.000
_cell.length_c   1.000
_cell.angle_alpha   90.00
_cell.angle_beta   90.00
_cell.angle_gamma   90.00
#
_symmetry.space_group_name_H-M   'P 1'
#
loop_
_entity.id
_entity.type
_entity.pdbx_description
1 polymer ?
#
loop_
_entity_poly.entity_id
_entity_poly.type
_entity_poly.pdbx_seq_one_letter_code
_entity_poly.pdbx_strand_id
1 'polypeptide(L)' 'MTKREKQAVEAKAAWCDSYLFYQKYHGHPVEPGMWKAATDDFADILQKNHNSTICARLMLAAFSLLEEESR' A
#
# COMPACT_ATOMS: atom_id res chain seq x y z
N MET A 1 -23.34 12.60 -3.83
CA MET A 1 -21.98 12.30 -4.29
C MET A 1 -22.05 11.64 -5.66
N THR A 2 -21.49 12.27 -6.68
CA THR A 2 -21.42 11.79 -8.07
C THR A 2 -20.46 10.60 -8.21
N LYS A 3 -20.52 9.88 -9.34
CA LYS A 3 -19.57 8.77 -9.62
C LYS A 3 -18.11 9.24 -9.59
N ARG A 4 -17.81 10.41 -10.16
CA ARG A 4 -16.45 10.98 -10.16
C ARG A 4 -15.97 11.28 -8.75
N GLU A 5 -16.82 11.86 -7.90
CA GLU A 5 -16.47 12.17 -6.51
C GLU A 5 -16.16 10.89 -5.73
N LYS A 6 -16.94 9.82 -5.92
CA LYS A 6 -16.64 8.51 -5.29
C LYS A 6 -15.30 7.95 -5.73
N GLN A 7 -15.02 7.96 -7.03
CA GLN A 7 -13.74 7.49 -7.58
C GLN A 7 -12.55 8.33 -7.10
N ALA A 8 -12.73 9.65 -6.95
CA ALA A 8 -11.69 10.53 -6.41
C ALA A 8 -11.40 10.24 -4.93
N VAL A 9 -12.45 10.00 -4.13
CA VAL A 9 -12.29 9.60 -2.72
C VAL A 9 -11.57 8.26 -2.60
N GLU A 10 -11.94 7.28 -3.42
CA GLU A 10 -11.31 5.95 -3.46
C GLU A 10 -9.83 6.04 -3.85
N ALA A 11 -9.52 6.76 -4.93
CA ALA A 11 -8.14 6.94 -5.38
C ALA A 11 -7.28 7.65 -4.32
N LYS A 12 -7.84 8.67 -3.65
CA LYS A 12 -7.15 9.38 -2.58
C LYS A 12 -6.89 8.46 -1.38
N ALA A 13 -7.88 7.68 -0.96
CA ALA A 13 -7.74 6.75 0.17
C ALA A 13 -6.64 5.71 -0.11
N ALA A 14 -6.70 5.08 -1.30
CA ALA A 14 -5.70 4.12 -1.76
C ALA A 14 -4.29 4.71 -1.80
N TRP A 15 -4.14 5.93 -2.33
CA TRP A 15 -2.86 6.64 -2.35
C TRP A 15 -2.32 6.88 -0.94
N CYS A 16 -3.13 7.46 -0.05
CA CYS A 16 -2.73 7.74 1.32
C CYS A 16 -2.30 6.48 2.06
N ASP A 17 -3.07 5.39 1.95
CA ASP A 17 -2.73 4.13 2.61
C ASP A 17 -1.44 3.51 2.05
N SER A 18 -1.24 3.53 0.73
CA SER A 18 0.01 3.05 0.12
C SER A 18 1.24 3.87 0.52
N TYR A 19 1.07 5.19 0.70
CA TYR A 19 2.16 6.06 1.13
C TYR A 19 2.53 5.82 2.59
N LEU A 20 1.54 5.69 3.47
CA LEU A 20 1.78 5.36 4.88
C LEU A 20 2.40 3.97 5.05
N PHE A 21 1.98 2.99 4.24
CA PHE A 21 2.60 1.68 4.16
C PHE A 21 4.08 1.80 3.79
N TYR A 22 4.41 2.51 2.70
CA TYR A 22 5.79 2.72 2.28
C TYR A 22 6.61 3.39 3.39
N GLN A 23 6.11 4.48 3.99
CA GLN A 23 6.79 5.18 5.08
C GLN A 23 7.05 4.29 6.31
N LYS A 24 6.18 3.31 6.60
CA LYS A 24 6.36 2.38 7.73
C LYS A 24 7.59 1.50 7.58
N TYR A 25 7.95 1.14 6.35
CA TYR A 25 9.03 0.19 6.05
C TYR A 25 10.26 0.84 5.42
N HIS A 26 10.10 2.01 4.80
CA HIS A 26 11.17 2.72 4.11
C HIS A 26 12.34 3.06 5.05
N GLY A 27 13.56 2.83 4.56
CA GLY A 27 14.80 3.14 5.28
C GLY A 27 15.06 2.29 6.54
N HIS A 28 14.19 1.34 6.86
CA HIS A 28 14.41 0.38 7.94
C HIS A 28 15.24 -0.81 7.44
N PRO A 29 16.14 -1.37 8.28
CA PRO A 29 16.85 -2.60 7.95
C PRO A 29 15.88 -3.75 7.66
N VAL A 30 16.24 -4.60 6.69
CA VAL A 30 15.49 -5.83 6.42
C VAL A 30 15.75 -6.84 7.53
N GLU A 31 14.89 -6.84 8.53
CA GLU A 31 14.93 -7.80 9.64
C GLU A 31 14.19 -9.10 9.29
N PRO A 32 14.56 -10.24 9.92
CA PRO A 32 13.80 -11.48 9.79
C PRO A 32 12.32 -11.26 10.13
N GLY A 33 11.43 -11.49 9.16
CA GLY A 33 9.99 -11.32 9.32
C GLY A 33 9.42 -9.99 8.85
N MET A 34 10.26 -9.01 8.46
CA MET A 34 9.82 -7.74 7.89
C MET A 34 8.91 -7.94 6.67
N TRP A 35 9.32 -8.80 5.72
CA TRP A 35 8.51 -9.11 4.54
C TRP A 35 7.18 -9.78 4.85
N LYS A 36 7.13 -10.58 5.92
CA LYS A 36 5.88 -11.17 6.39
C LYS A 36 4.95 -10.08 6.93
N ALA A 37 5.46 -9.20 7.80
CA ALA A 37 4.69 -8.09 8.34
C ALA A 37 4.18 -7.15 7.24
N ALA A 38 5.04 -6.83 6.25
CA ALA A 38 4.66 -6.03 5.10
C ALA A 38 3.57 -6.69 4.24
N THR A 39 3.63 -8.02 4.06
CA THR A 39 2.61 -8.77 3.33
C THR A 39 1.27 -8.81 4.09
N ASP A 40 1.33 -8.99 5.41
CA ASP A 40 0.14 -9.00 6.26
C ASP A 40 -0.54 -7.61 6.26
N ASP A 41 0.21 -6.53 6.43
CA ASP A 41 -0.29 -5.15 6.30
C ASP A 41 -0.89 -4.87 4.91
N PHE A 42 -0.26 -5.39 3.86
CA PHE A 42 -0.74 -5.23 2.50
C PHE A 42 -2.13 -5.83 2.34
N ALA A 43 -2.35 -7.04 2.86
CA ALA A 43 -3.66 -7.70 2.83
C ALA A 43 -4.72 -6.90 3.60
N ASP A 44 -4.38 -6.38 4.78
CA ASP A 44 -5.28 -5.57 5.60
C ASP A 44 -5.67 -4.26 4.89
N ILE A 45 -4.72 -3.58 4.25
CA ILE A 45 -4.97 -2.34 3.51
C ILE A 45 -5.87 -2.60 2.29
N LEU A 46 -5.66 -3.70 1.58
CA LEU A 46 -6.54 -4.09 0.47
C LEU A 46 -7.97 -4.34 0.96
N GLN A 47 -8.14 -5.08 2.05
CA GLN A 47 -9.45 -5.36 2.62
C GLN A 47 -10.14 -4.06 3.05
N LYS A 48 -9.42 -3.14 3.71
CA LYS A 48 -9.90 -1.80 4.09
C LYS A 48 -10.38 -1.00 2.86
N ASN A 49 -9.69 -1.11 1.73
CA ASN A 49 -10.02 -0.44 0.49
C ASN A 49 -10.95 -1.28 -0.43
N HIS A 50 -11.74 -2.19 0.15
CA HIS A 50 -12.72 -3.02 -0.54
C HIS A 50 -12.14 -3.82 -1.73
N ASN A 51 -10.89 -4.25 -1.63
CA ASN A 51 -10.16 -4.96 -2.69
C ASN A 51 -10.14 -4.19 -4.02
N SER A 52 -10.08 -2.85 -3.94
CA SER A 52 -10.03 -2.00 -5.12
C SER A 52 -8.78 -2.25 -5.96
N THR A 53 -8.97 -2.35 -7.28
CA THR A 53 -7.89 -2.52 -8.26
C THR A 53 -6.88 -1.38 -8.21
N ILE A 54 -7.30 -0.13 -7.95
CA ILE A 54 -6.35 0.99 -7.87
C ILE A 54 -5.48 0.88 -6.61
N CYS A 55 -6.07 0.45 -5.48
CA CYS A 55 -5.34 0.21 -4.25
C CYS A 55 -4.30 -0.90 -4.43
N ALA A 56 -4.67 -2.02 -5.06
CA ALA A 56 -3.72 -3.10 -5.35
C ALA A 56 -2.53 -2.63 -6.19
N ARG A 57 -2.76 -1.82 -7.22
CA ARG A 57 -1.67 -1.30 -8.06
C ARG A 57 -0.74 -0.36 -7.30
N LEU A 58 -1.29 0.52 -6.47
CA LEU A 58 -0.50 1.46 -5.66
C LEU A 58 0.29 0.74 -4.56
N MET A 59 -0.34 -0.22 -3.89
CA MET A 59 0.34 -1.05 -2.89
C MET A 59 1.46 -1.89 -3.51
N LEU A 60 1.25 -2.49 -4.68
CA LEU A 60 2.31 -3.22 -5.40
C LEU A 60 3.48 -2.30 -5.77
N ALA A 61 3.20 -1.09 -6.26
CA ALA A 61 4.24 -0.12 -6.56
C ALA A 61 5.05 0.27 -5.32
N ALA A 62 4.39 0.52 -4.19
CA ALA A 62 5.05 0.80 -2.92
C ALA A 62 5.92 -0.38 -2.44
N PHE A 63 5.41 -1.61 -2.57
CA PHE A 63 6.15 -2.82 -2.20
C PHE A 63 7.40 -3.02 -3.08
N SER A 64 7.27 -2.84 -4.40
CA SER A 64 8.41 -2.93 -5.31
C SER A 64 9.50 -1.90 -5.01
N LEU A 65 9.14 -0.68 -4.59
CA LEU A 65 10.13 0.31 -4.15
C LEU A 65 10.90 -0.17 -2.90
N LEU A 66 10.22 -0.77 -1.93
CA LEU A 66 10.89 -1.36 -0.75
C LEU A 66 11.85 -2.49 -1.14
N GLU A 67 11.46 -3.33 -2.10
CA GLU A 67 12.33 -4.41 -2.62
C GLU A 67 13.57 -3.85 -3.33
N GLU A 68 13.41 -2.79 -4.12
CA GLU A 68 14.52 -2.11 -4.81
C GLU A 68 15.51 -1.48 -3.82
N GLU A 69 15.03 -0.87 -2.74
CA GLU A 69 15.87 -0.29 -1.68
C GLU A 69 16.63 -1.34 -0.87
N SER A 70 16.10 -2.55 -0.81
CA SER A 70 16.62 -3.66 -0.01
C SER A 70 17.63 -4.53 -0.77
N ARG A 71 17.86 -4.25 -2.05
CA ARG A 71 18.76 -5.00 -2.94
C ARG A 71 20.15 -4.37 -2.98
#